data_AF-A0A2V9NHB3-F1
#
_entry.id   AF-A0A2V9NHB3-F1
#
_cell.length_a   1.000
_cell.length_b   1.000
_cell.length_c   1.000
_cell.angle_alpha   90.00
_cell.angle_beta   90.00
_cell.angle_gamma   90.00
#
_symmetry.space_group_name_H-M   'P 1'
#
loop_
_entity.id
_entity.type
_entity.pdbx_description
1 polymer ?
#
loop_
_entity_poly.entity_id
_entity_poly.type
_entity_poly.pdbx_seq_one_letter_code
_entity_poly.pdbx_strand_id
1 'polypeptide(L)'
;MESEMTQYLRKKYDHVSCERILSGPGIKNIYDFLRDAGKAEEPEWLQKQMAEAPDQPALISQLALEKQSAICDQTLNIFVGVYGSETGNRALNFMANGGVFIGGSIAAKIVPRMKDPIFMNSFLNKGRMRSLLADMPVKIVMNDDSGIIGAAQYTLIQKAFKNPIRASA
;
A
#
# COMPACT_ATOMS: atom_id res chain seq x y z
N MET A 1 11.05 -1.64 16.30
CA MET A 1 10.35 -2.33 15.18
C MET A 1 10.61 -1.66 13.83
N GLU A 2 10.19 -0.41 13.57
CA GLU A 2 10.41 0.24 12.25
C GLU A 2 11.90 0.43 11.89
N SER A 3 12.72 0.83 12.86
CA SER A 3 14.17 0.95 12.71
C SER A 3 14.83 -0.40 12.41
N GLU A 4 14.43 -1.45 13.12
CA GLU A 4 14.89 -2.84 12.91
C GLU A 4 14.51 -3.34 11.51
N MET A 5 13.28 -3.09 11.05
CA MET A 5 12.84 -3.48 9.71
C MET A 5 13.65 -2.76 8.63
N THR A 6 13.93 -1.47 8.81
CA THR A 6 14.77 -0.71 7.88
C THR A 6 16.20 -1.26 7.84
N GLN A 7 16.78 -1.59 8.99
CA GLN A 7 18.10 -2.21 9.06
C GLN A 7 18.12 -3.60 8.41
N TYR A 8 17.07 -4.40 8.60
CA TYR A 8 16.89 -5.68 7.93
C TYR A 8 16.87 -5.51 6.40
N LEU A 9 16.06 -4.57 5.90
CA LEU A 9 15.97 -4.31 4.45
C LEU A 9 17.26 -3.76 3.85
N ARG A 10 18.03 -2.97 4.59
CA ARG A 10 19.35 -2.47 4.14
C ARG A 10 20.40 -3.56 3.94
N LYS A 11 20.22 -4.74 4.55
CA LYS A 11 21.09 -5.90 4.26
C LYS A 11 20.82 -6.49 2.87
N LYS A 12 19.64 -6.26 2.31
CA LYS A 12 19.16 -6.82 1.04
C LYS A 12 19.18 -5.79 -0.10
N TYR A 13 19.04 -4.51 0.22
CA TYR A 13 18.96 -3.43 -0.74
C TYR A 13 19.87 -2.27 -0.34
N ASP A 14 20.57 -1.70 -1.32
CA ASP A 14 21.37 -0.49 -1.13
C ASP A 14 20.49 0.71 -0.72
N HIS A 15 19.39 0.92 -1.43
CA HIS A 15 18.37 1.90 -1.11
C HIS A 15 17.03 1.24 -0.72
N VAL A 16 16.49 1.63 0.44
CA VAL A 16 15.19 1.18 0.93
C VAL A 16 14.14 2.26 0.66
N SER A 17 13.46 2.16 -0.49
CA SER A 17 12.33 3.01 -0.85
C SER A 17 11.05 2.57 -0.14
N CYS A 18 10.03 3.44 -0.13
CA CYS A 18 8.71 3.08 0.39
C CYS A 18 8.10 1.87 -0.34
N GLU A 19 8.38 1.72 -1.63
CA GLU A 19 7.92 0.59 -2.46
C GLU A 19 8.51 -0.76 -2.02
N ARG A 20 9.66 -0.78 -1.33
CA ARG A 20 10.19 -2.00 -0.71
C ARG A 20 9.29 -2.55 0.41
N ILE A 21 8.29 -1.78 0.83
CA ILE A 21 7.28 -2.13 1.82
C ILE A 21 5.87 -2.07 1.19
N LEU A 22 5.53 -1.00 0.47
CA LEU A 22 4.21 -0.77 -0.15
C LEU A 22 4.09 -1.38 -1.55
N SER A 23 4.34 -2.67 -1.67
CA SER A 23 4.14 -3.45 -2.89
C SER A 23 3.83 -4.92 -2.56
N GLY A 24 3.48 -5.73 -3.56
CA GLY A 24 3.34 -7.18 -3.37
C GLY A 24 4.62 -7.80 -2.79
N PRO A 25 5.80 -7.62 -3.42
CA PRO A 25 7.08 -8.02 -2.82
C PRO A 25 7.35 -7.39 -1.46
N GLY A 26 6.84 -6.18 -1.21
CA GLY A 26 6.92 -5.51 0.09
C GLY A 26 6.16 -6.21 1.22
N ILE A 27 4.99 -6.80 0.93
CA ILE A 27 4.27 -7.67 1.88
C ILE A 27 5.16 -8.85 2.28
N LYS A 28 5.81 -9.49 1.29
CA LYS A 28 6.75 -10.59 1.56
C LYS A 28 7.97 -10.15 2.36
N ASN A 29 8.50 -8.96 2.08
CA ASN A 29 9.60 -8.38 2.84
C ASN A 29 9.25 -8.15 4.31
N ILE A 30 8.03 -7.67 4.61
CA ILE A 30 7.55 -7.52 6.00
C ILE A 30 7.44 -8.90 6.66
N TYR A 31 6.84 -9.88 5.96
CA TYR A 31 6.70 -11.25 6.45
C TYR A 31 8.06 -11.87 6.79
N ASP A 32 9.03 -11.78 5.88
CA ASP A 32 10.39 -12.30 6.06
C ASP A 32 11.09 -11.63 7.24
N PHE A 33 10.93 -10.30 7.39
CA PHE A 33 11.45 -9.60 8.56
C PHE A 33 10.86 -10.15 9.86
N LEU A 34 9.54 -10.35 9.92
CA LEU A 34 8.88 -10.85 11.13
C LEU A 34 9.36 -12.25 11.51
N ARG A 35 9.52 -13.15 10.52
CA ARG A 35 10.04 -14.51 10.71
C ARG A 35 11.50 -14.48 11.13
N ASP A 36 12.36 -13.85 10.33
CA ASP A 36 13.82 -13.92 10.49
C ASP A 36 14.31 -13.18 11.74
N ALA A 37 13.59 -12.13 12.17
CA ALA A 37 13.89 -11.40 13.40
C ALA A 37 13.23 -12.02 14.65
N GLY A 38 12.58 -13.19 14.52
CA GLY A 38 11.91 -13.89 15.62
C GLY A 38 10.77 -13.08 16.25
N LYS A 39 10.12 -12.20 15.48
CA LYS A 39 9.01 -11.36 15.95
C LYS A 39 7.66 -12.07 15.85
N ALA A 40 7.57 -13.08 15.00
CA ALA A 40 6.40 -13.93 14.86
C ALA A 40 6.84 -15.36 14.48
N GLU A 41 6.09 -16.35 14.96
CA GLU A 41 6.30 -17.74 14.63
C GLU A 41 5.70 -18.06 13.25
N GLU A 42 6.45 -18.76 12.41
CA GLU A 42 5.96 -19.36 11.17
C GLU A 42 5.67 -20.85 11.43
N PRO A 43 4.38 -21.26 11.46
CA PRO A 43 4.04 -22.67 11.62
C PRO A 43 4.54 -23.52 10.45
N GLU A 44 4.88 -24.79 10.71
CA GLU A 44 5.38 -25.71 9.66
C GLU A 44 4.42 -25.86 8.47
N TRP A 45 3.10 -25.88 8.73
CA TRP A 45 2.10 -25.96 7.67
C TRP A 45 2.15 -24.75 6.73
N LEU A 46 2.41 -23.56 7.29
CA LEU A 46 2.49 -22.32 6.54
C LEU A 46 3.78 -22.28 5.73
N GLN A 47 4.89 -22.75 6.30
CA GLN A 47 6.16 -22.87 5.57
C GLN A 47 6.01 -23.73 4.31
N LYS A 48 5.35 -24.89 4.42
CA LYS A 48 5.06 -25.78 3.28
C LYS A 48 4.18 -25.11 2.24
N GLN A 49 3.08 -24.49 2.68
CA GLN A 49 2.16 -23.81 1.78
C GLN A 49 2.83 -22.62 1.06
N MET A 50 3.69 -21.87 1.76
CA MET A 50 4.45 -20.77 1.17
C MET A 50 5.45 -21.27 0.12
N ALA A 51 6.08 -22.42 0.32
CA ALA A 51 7.03 -22.99 -0.65
C ALA A 51 6.36 -23.39 -1.99
N GLU A 52 5.09 -23.79 -1.94
CA GLU A 52 4.32 -24.22 -3.12
C GLU A 52 3.51 -23.08 -3.76
N ALA A 53 3.37 -21.94 -3.06
CA ALA A 53 2.52 -20.84 -3.51
C ALA A 53 3.12 -20.10 -4.73
N PRO A 54 2.37 -19.94 -5.84
CA PRO A 54 2.84 -19.18 -7.00
C PRO A 54 2.93 -17.67 -6.72
N ASP A 55 2.10 -17.15 -5.82
CA ASP A 55 2.10 -15.75 -5.36
C ASP A 55 2.02 -15.72 -3.83
N GLN A 56 3.18 -15.72 -3.19
CA GLN A 56 3.31 -15.66 -1.73
C GLN A 56 2.70 -14.39 -1.11
N PRO A 57 2.91 -13.17 -1.65
CA PRO A 57 2.20 -11.97 -1.18
C PRO A 57 0.68 -12.09 -1.16
N ALA A 58 0.09 -12.67 -2.21
CA ALA A 58 -1.35 -12.89 -2.28
C ALA A 58 -1.81 -13.89 -1.21
N LEU A 59 -1.09 -15.01 -1.03
CA LEU A 59 -1.38 -16.00 0.01
C LEU A 59 -1.30 -15.39 1.41
N ILE A 60 -0.25 -14.60 1.71
CA ILE A 60 -0.12 -13.90 2.99
C ILE A 60 -1.35 -13.02 3.24
N SER A 61 -1.74 -12.23 2.24
CA SER A 61 -2.88 -11.32 2.35
C SER A 61 -4.19 -12.10 2.58
N GLN A 62 -4.39 -13.21 1.86
CA GLN A 62 -5.55 -14.07 2.02
C GLN A 62 -5.64 -14.65 3.43
N LEU A 63 -4.58 -15.30 3.91
CA LEU A 63 -4.55 -15.92 5.24
C LEU A 63 -4.72 -14.90 6.37
N ALA A 64 -4.23 -13.67 6.16
CA ALA A 64 -4.44 -12.56 7.08
C ALA A 64 -5.91 -12.10 7.13
N LEU A 65 -6.59 -12.04 5.99
CA LEU A 65 -8.01 -11.67 5.91
C LEU A 65 -8.91 -12.78 6.49
N GLU A 66 -8.54 -14.04 6.29
CA GLU A 66 -9.22 -15.22 6.82
C GLU A 66 -8.87 -15.50 8.29
N LYS A 67 -7.95 -14.73 8.89
CA LYS A 67 -7.47 -14.87 10.27
C LYS A 67 -6.90 -16.26 10.61
N GLN A 68 -6.24 -16.90 9.64
CA GLN A 68 -5.69 -18.26 9.79
C GLN A 68 -4.23 -18.29 10.26
N SER A 69 -3.52 -17.16 10.19
CA SER A 69 -2.12 -17.08 10.60
C SER A 69 -1.81 -15.74 11.27
N ALA A 70 -1.23 -15.82 12.48
CA ALA A 70 -0.85 -14.66 13.27
C ALA A 70 0.26 -13.83 12.61
N ILE A 71 1.27 -14.48 12.01
CA ILE A 71 2.33 -13.78 11.28
C ILE A 71 1.78 -13.08 10.03
N CYS A 72 0.81 -13.68 9.33
CA CYS A 72 0.16 -13.04 8.18
C CYS A 72 -0.69 -11.83 8.62
N ASP A 73 -1.46 -11.97 9.70
CA ASP A 73 -2.24 -10.87 10.29
C ASP A 73 -1.33 -9.69 10.68
N GLN A 74 -0.25 -9.97 11.41
CA GLN A 74 0.73 -8.96 11.79
C GLN A 74 1.42 -8.32 10.57
N THR A 75 1.76 -9.12 9.56
CA THR A 75 2.31 -8.62 8.30
C THR A 75 1.38 -7.60 7.66
N LEU A 76 0.10 -7.95 7.54
CA LEU A 76 -0.87 -7.08 6.88
C LEU A 76 -1.21 -5.84 7.72
N ASN A 77 -1.20 -5.96 9.05
CA ASN A 77 -1.34 -4.81 9.96
C ASN A 77 -0.20 -3.80 9.78
N ILE A 78 1.04 -4.26 9.69
CA ILE A 78 2.21 -3.40 9.40
C ILE A 78 2.06 -2.76 8.02
N PHE A 79 1.72 -3.55 6.99
CA PHE A 79 1.53 -3.06 5.63
C PHE A 79 0.49 -1.93 5.59
N VAL A 80 -0.69 -2.13 6.18
CA VAL A 80 -1.77 -1.14 6.22
C VAL A 80 -1.41 0.08 7.06
N GLY A 81 -0.67 -0.09 8.16
CA GLY A 81 -0.16 1.04 8.94
C GLY A 81 0.80 1.92 8.14
N VAL A 82 1.76 1.31 7.44
CA VAL A 82 2.69 2.04 6.55
C VAL A 82 1.92 2.68 5.40
N TYR A 83 0.92 2.00 4.84
CA TYR A 83 0.07 2.53 3.77
C TYR A 83 -0.65 3.80 4.24
N GLY A 84 -1.31 3.76 5.39
CA GLY A 84 -1.96 4.91 5.99
C GLY A 84 -1.00 6.06 6.25
N SER A 85 0.17 5.77 6.84
CA SER A 85 1.19 6.78 7.12
C SER A 85 1.70 7.46 5.85
N GLU A 86 1.98 6.70 4.80
CA GLU A 86 2.45 7.27 3.52
C GLU A 86 1.34 8.04 2.80
N THR A 87 0.10 7.56 2.85
CA THR A 87 -1.07 8.30 2.34
C THR A 87 -1.19 9.66 3.02
N GLY A 88 -1.00 9.73 4.34
CA GLY A 88 -1.01 10.97 5.11
C GLY A 88 0.14 11.92 4.72
N ASN A 89 1.33 11.38 4.47
CA ASN A 89 2.45 12.18 3.95
C ASN A 89 2.11 12.81 2.60
N ARG A 90 1.53 12.04 1.68
CA ARG A 90 1.13 12.53 0.35
C ARG A 90 0.03 13.58 0.44
N ALA A 91 -0.97 13.35 1.30
CA ALA A 91 -2.06 14.28 1.53
C ALA A 91 -1.54 15.67 1.98
N LEU A 92 -0.57 15.70 2.90
CA LEU A 92 0.06 16.94 3.36
C LEU A 92 0.97 17.56 2.30
N ASN A 93 1.80 16.77 1.62
CA ASN A 93 2.73 17.27 0.60
C ASN A 93 2.03 17.97 -0.56
N PHE A 94 0.81 17.55 -0.90
CA PHE A 94 0.02 18.11 -2.01
C PHE A 94 -1.15 18.97 -1.55
N MET A 95 -1.36 19.16 -0.23
CA MET A 95 -2.54 19.83 0.32
C MET A 95 -3.84 19.31 -0.31
N ALA A 96 -4.04 18.00 -0.25
CA ALA A 96 -5.09 17.27 -0.95
C ALA A 96 -6.49 17.48 -0.36
N ASN A 97 -6.95 18.73 -0.25
CA ASN A 97 -8.26 19.11 0.31
C ASN A 97 -9.44 18.51 -0.47
N GLY A 98 -9.27 18.26 -1.78
CA GLY A 98 -10.25 17.56 -2.60
C GLY A 98 -10.33 16.05 -2.34
N GLY A 99 -9.40 15.51 -1.55
CA GLY A 99 -9.30 14.11 -1.18
C GLY A 99 -8.13 13.36 -1.80
N VAL A 100 -7.87 12.19 -1.23
CA VAL A 100 -6.90 11.23 -1.72
C VAL A 100 -7.62 10.01 -2.28
N PHE A 101 -7.27 9.64 -3.51
CA PHE A 101 -7.80 8.46 -4.18
C PHE A 101 -6.71 7.40 -4.25
N ILE A 102 -6.97 6.27 -3.62
CA ILE A 102 -6.08 5.11 -3.57
C ILE A 102 -6.49 4.14 -4.68
N GLY A 103 -5.64 4.04 -5.70
CA GLY A 103 -5.78 3.04 -6.76
C GLY A 103 -4.88 1.82 -6.52
N GLY A 104 -5.10 0.78 -7.32
CA GLY A 104 -4.24 -0.40 -7.38
C GLY A 104 -4.90 -1.66 -6.84
N SER A 105 -4.54 -2.79 -7.45
CA SER A 105 -5.16 -4.10 -7.22
C SER A 105 -5.01 -4.60 -5.79
N ILE A 106 -3.90 -4.32 -5.11
CA ILE A 106 -3.68 -4.73 -3.72
C ILE A 106 -4.70 -4.05 -2.81
N ALA A 107 -4.80 -2.71 -2.86
CA ALA A 107 -5.71 -1.94 -2.01
C ALA A 107 -7.18 -2.37 -2.19
N ALA A 108 -7.59 -2.66 -3.43
CA ALA A 108 -8.93 -3.17 -3.74
C ALA A 108 -9.18 -4.59 -3.18
N LYS A 109 -8.17 -5.47 -3.19
CA LYS A 109 -8.28 -6.85 -2.66
C LYS A 109 -8.27 -6.90 -1.13
N ILE A 110 -7.63 -5.95 -0.46
CA ILE A 110 -7.53 -5.91 1.01
C ILE A 110 -8.45 -4.87 1.67
N VAL A 111 -9.50 -4.42 0.98
CA VAL A 111 -10.48 -3.43 1.50
C VAL A 111 -10.98 -3.75 2.92
N PRO A 112 -11.30 -5.01 3.29
CA PRO A 112 -11.73 -5.28 4.67
C PRO A 112 -10.68 -4.84 5.69
N ARG A 113 -9.39 -5.08 5.42
CA ARG A 113 -8.29 -4.62 6.28
C ARG A 113 -8.08 -3.12 6.22
N MET A 114 -8.24 -2.50 5.05
CA MET A 114 -8.09 -1.04 4.91
C MET A 114 -9.17 -0.26 5.66
N LYS A 115 -10.31 -0.89 5.94
CA LYS A 115 -11.39 -0.33 6.77
C LYS A 115 -11.13 -0.47 8.27
N ASP A 116 -10.15 -1.26 8.70
CA ASP A 116 -9.76 -1.34 10.11
C ASP A 116 -9.18 0.01 10.57
N PRO A 117 -9.28 0.34 11.88
CA PRO A 117 -8.79 1.61 12.41
C PRO A 117 -7.30 1.88 12.16
N ILE A 118 -6.49 0.84 11.93
CA ILE A 118 -5.04 0.93 11.73
C ILE A 118 -4.68 1.91 10.60
N PHE A 119 -5.40 1.83 9.48
CA PHE A 119 -5.15 2.71 8.33
C PHE A 119 -5.35 4.17 8.70
N MET A 120 -6.55 4.52 9.18
CA MET A 120 -6.91 5.91 9.49
C MET A 120 -6.14 6.45 10.70
N ASN A 121 -5.83 5.62 11.69
CA ASN A 121 -4.98 6.00 12.80
C ASN A 121 -3.58 6.39 12.32
N SER A 122 -3.00 5.61 11.40
CA SER A 122 -1.69 5.89 10.84
C SER A 122 -1.70 7.09 9.88
N PHE A 123 -2.76 7.25 9.09
CA PHE A 123 -2.99 8.42 8.24
C PHE A 123 -3.01 9.71 9.06
N LEU A 124 -3.79 9.73 10.14
CA LEU A 124 -3.95 10.90 11.01
C LEU A 124 -2.77 11.11 11.99
N ASN A 125 -1.81 10.18 12.06
CA ASN A 125 -0.67 10.28 12.97
C ASN A 125 0.43 11.22 12.42
N LYS A 126 0.12 12.51 12.33
CA LYS A 126 1.03 13.59 11.87
C LYS A 126 1.19 14.71 12.89
N GLY A 127 1.07 14.38 14.17
CA GLY A 127 1.23 15.32 15.29
C GLY A 127 0.35 16.57 15.12
N ARG A 128 0.98 17.75 15.14
CA ARG A 128 0.29 19.05 14.97
C ARG A 128 -0.49 19.20 13.66
N MET A 129 -0.18 18.40 12.63
CA MET A 129 -0.86 18.46 11.33
C MET A 129 -2.07 17.52 11.25
N ARG A 130 -2.40 16.80 12.33
CA ARG A 130 -3.56 15.90 12.40
C ARG A 130 -4.87 16.58 12.01
N SER A 131 -5.11 17.81 12.49
CA SER A 131 -6.35 18.55 12.20
C SER A 131 -6.52 18.82 10.70
N LEU A 132 -5.43 19.15 9.99
CA LEU A 132 -5.46 19.35 8.54
C LEU A 132 -5.89 18.09 7.79
N LEU A 133 -5.46 16.91 8.27
CA LEU A 133 -5.81 15.64 7.65
C LEU A 133 -7.21 15.14 8.01
N ALA A 134 -7.74 15.54 9.16
CA ALA A 134 -9.05 15.08 9.64
C ALA A 134 -10.18 15.41 8.66
N ASP A 135 -10.04 16.51 7.92
CA ASP A 135 -11.04 16.98 6.94
C ASP A 135 -10.79 16.46 5.52
N MET A 136 -9.68 15.76 5.26
CA MET A 136 -9.33 15.27 3.93
C MET A 136 -9.95 13.89 3.66
N PRO A 137 -10.84 13.73 2.67
CA PRO A 137 -11.46 12.44 2.39
C PRO A 137 -10.47 11.48 1.75
N VAL A 138 -10.48 10.22 2.18
CA VAL A 138 -9.71 9.12 1.56
C VAL A 138 -10.66 8.12 0.93
N LYS A 139 -10.45 7.78 -0.34
CA LYS A 139 -11.30 6.87 -1.11
C LYS A 139 -10.46 5.79 -1.78
N ILE A 140 -10.91 4.54 -1.75
CA ILE A 140 -10.31 3.44 -2.51
C ILE A 140 -11.07 3.32 -3.83
N VAL A 141 -10.35 3.31 -4.95
CA VAL A 141 -10.91 3.15 -6.28
C VAL A 141 -11.12 1.65 -6.55
N MET A 142 -12.38 1.24 -6.62
CA MET A 142 -12.78 -0.16 -6.85
C MET A 142 -12.96 -0.52 -8.34
N ASN A 143 -12.86 0.47 -9.23
CA ASN A 143 -13.04 0.25 -10.66
C ASN A 143 -11.71 -0.16 -11.31
N ASP A 144 -11.59 -1.43 -11.68
CA ASP A 144 -10.41 -1.99 -12.34
C ASP A 144 -10.12 -1.33 -13.71
N ASP A 145 -11.15 -0.82 -14.38
CA ASP A 145 -11.04 -0.14 -15.67
C ASP A 145 -10.62 1.33 -15.54
N SER A 146 -10.41 1.85 -14.32
CA SER A 146 -10.10 3.27 -14.07
C SER A 146 -8.90 3.77 -14.88
N GLY A 147 -7.88 2.93 -15.08
CA GLY A 147 -6.72 3.26 -15.93
C GLY A 147 -7.09 3.44 -17.40
N ILE A 148 -7.88 2.52 -17.96
CA ILE A 148 -8.31 2.57 -19.37
C ILE A 148 -9.31 3.70 -19.60
N ILE A 149 -10.25 3.91 -18.68
CA ILE A 149 -11.20 5.02 -18.71
C ILE A 149 -10.44 6.36 -18.68
N GLY A 150 -9.44 6.49 -17.81
CA GLY A 150 -8.58 7.67 -17.73
C GLY A 150 -7.84 7.95 -19.05
N ALA A 151 -7.27 6.91 -19.67
CA ALA A 151 -6.59 7.03 -20.96
C ALA A 151 -7.54 7.45 -22.10
N ALA A 152 -8.75 6.88 -22.12
CA ALA A 152 -9.79 7.24 -23.09
C ALA A 152 -10.22 8.71 -22.91
N GLN A 153 -10.52 9.12 -21.67
CA GLN A 153 -10.90 10.51 -21.35
C GLN A 153 -9.82 11.51 -21.70
N TYR A 154 -8.56 11.22 -21.35
CA TYR A 154 -7.43 12.07 -21.71
C TYR A 154 -7.36 12.30 -23.23
N THR A 155 -7.52 11.23 -24.02
CA THR A 155 -7.51 11.32 -25.49
C THR A 155 -8.68 12.15 -26.03
N LEU A 156 -9.88 11.99 -25.47
CA LEU A 156 -11.07 12.77 -25.88
C LEU A 156 -10.89 14.26 -25.59
N ILE A 157 -10.38 14.61 -24.41
CA ILE A 157 -10.08 16.00 -24.04
C ILE A 157 -9.04 16.60 -24.98
N GLN A 158 -7.96 15.87 -25.27
CA GLN A 158 -6.92 16.32 -26.20
C GLN A 158 -7.44 16.52 -27.62
N LYS A 159 -8.42 15.72 -28.08
CA LYS A 159 -9.06 15.92 -29.39
C LYS A 159 -10.01 17.13 -29.38
N ALA A 160 -10.75 17.33 -28.30
CA ALA A 160 -11.74 18.42 -28.19
C ALA A 160 -11.09 19.81 -28.03
N PHE A 161 -9.93 19.90 -27.37
CA PHE A 161 -9.31 21.17 -26.99
C PHE A 161 -7.91 21.40 -27.60
N LYS A 162 -7.51 20.63 -28.61
CA LYS A 162 -6.29 20.93 -29.38
C LYS A 162 -6.47 22.25 -30.14
N ASN A 163 -5.90 23.33 -29.59
CA ASN A 163 -5.46 24.47 -30.39
C ASN A 163 -4.28 24.03 -31.27
N PRO A 164 -4.21 24.42 -32.54
CA PRO A 164 -3.05 24.13 -33.41
C PRO A 164 -1.85 24.96 -32.95
N ILE A 165 -1.15 24.51 -31.90
CA ILE A 165 0.14 25.11 -31.54
C ILE A 165 1.21 24.47 -32.42
N ARG A 166 1.48 25.19 -33.52
CA ARG A 166 2.70 25.27 -34.35
C ARG A 166 3.52 23.99 -34.48
N ALA A 167 3.41 23.39 -35.66
CA ALA A 167 4.57 22.79 -36.31
C ALA A 167 5.62 23.90 -36.51
N SER A 168 6.68 23.88 -35.71
CA SER A 168 7.94 24.53 -36.05
C SER A 168 9.06 23.63 -35.56
N ALA A 169 9.86 23.22 -36.53
CA ALA A 169 11.03 22.35 -36.47
C ALA A 169 12.05 22.78 -35.40
#